data_AF-A0A7K0PND9-F1
#
_entry.id   AF-A0A7K0PND9-F1
#
_cell.length_a   1.000
_cell.length_b   1.000
_cell.length_c   1.000
_cell.angle_alpha   90.00
_cell.angle_beta   90.00
_cell.angle_gamma   90.00
#
_symmetry.space_group_name_H-M   'P 1'
#
loop_
_entity.id
_entity.type
_entity.pdbx_description
1 polymer ?
#
loop_
_entity_poly.entity_id
_entity_poly.type
_entity_poly.pdbx_seq_one_letter_code
_entity_poly.pdbx_strand_id
1 'polypeptide(L)' 'STRQYARLVDEWVDAVGLRRAEYGTHSLRRTKASMIYKATGNLRAIQILLGHTKIENTVRYLGVDIEDALILAERTEI' A
#
# COMPACT_ATOMS: atom_id res chain seq x y z
N SER A 1 -19.95 -4.91 9.01
CA SER A 1 -18.84 -4.74 9.99
C SER A 1 -17.52 -5.22 9.39
N THR A 2 -16.36 -4.94 9.97
CA THR A 2 -15.02 -5.34 9.44
C THR A 2 -14.91 -6.83 9.08
N ARG A 3 -15.63 -7.71 9.81
CA ARG A 3 -15.68 -9.16 9.51
C ARG A 3 -16.42 -9.47 8.20
N GLN A 4 -17.42 -8.69 7.84
CA GLN A 4 -18.15 -8.88 6.58
C GLN A 4 -17.26 -8.56 5.38
N TYR A 5 -16.48 -7.48 5.46
CA TYR A 5 -15.50 -7.15 4.42
C TYR A 5 -14.40 -8.19 4.30
N ALA A 6 -13.94 -8.74 5.43
CA ALA A 6 -12.96 -9.84 5.39
C ALA A 6 -13.51 -11.07 4.64
N ARG A 7 -14.75 -11.48 4.93
CA ARG A 7 -15.39 -12.62 4.22
C ARG A 7 -15.53 -12.37 2.72
N LEU A 8 -15.95 -11.18 2.31
CA LEU A 8 -16.05 -10.82 0.90
C LEU A 8 -14.70 -10.91 0.19
N VAL A 9 -13.63 -10.41 0.84
CA VAL A 9 -12.27 -10.53 0.30
C VAL A 9 -11.85 -12.00 0.20
N ASP A 10 -12.11 -12.80 1.24
CA ASP A 10 -11.78 -14.23 1.24
C ASP A 10 -12.49 -14.99 0.10
N GLU A 11 -13.78 -14.68 -0.13
CA GLU A 11 -14.56 -15.26 -1.23
C GLU A 11 -14.00 -14.88 -2.61
N TRP A 12 -13.62 -13.61 -2.80
CA TRP A 12 -13.03 -13.17 -4.07
C TRP A 12 -11.65 -13.78 -4.31
N VAL A 13 -10.82 -13.87 -3.27
CA VAL A 13 -9.49 -14.49 -3.34
C VAL A 13 -9.59 -15.95 -3.75
N ASP A 14 -10.53 -16.70 -3.17
CA ASP A 14 -10.79 -18.08 -3.57
C ASP A 14 -11.33 -18.20 -4.99
N ALA A 15 -12.25 -17.31 -5.38
CA ALA A 15 -12.83 -17.33 -6.72
C ALA A 15 -11.79 -17.17 -7.82
N VAL A 16 -10.66 -16.52 -7.54
CA VAL A 16 -9.52 -16.37 -8.46
C VAL A 16 -8.40 -17.39 -8.24
N GLY A 17 -8.61 -18.40 -7.39
CA GLY A 17 -7.68 -19.51 -7.16
C GLY A 17 -6.45 -19.16 -6.29
N LEU A 18 -6.52 -18.08 -5.51
CA LEU A 18 -5.44 -17.66 -4.62
C LEU A 18 -5.64 -18.17 -3.18
N ARG A 19 -4.56 -18.20 -2.39
CA ARG A 19 -4.61 -18.66 -0.99
C ARG A 19 -5.10 -17.55 -0.07
N ARG A 20 -6.28 -17.70 0.56
CA ARG A 20 -6.85 -16.73 1.54
C ARG A 20 -5.84 -16.24 2.59
N ALA A 21 -5.01 -17.15 3.10
CA ALA A 21 -4.00 -16.85 4.13
C ALA A 21 -2.98 -15.78 3.71
N GLU A 22 -2.81 -15.57 2.40
CA GLU A 22 -1.84 -14.62 1.84
C GLU A 22 -2.49 -13.28 1.48
N TYR A 23 -3.81 -13.25 1.26
CA TYR A 23 -4.53 -12.11 0.70
C TYR A 23 -5.69 -11.67 1.58
N GLY A 24 -5.37 -11.01 2.69
CA GLY A 24 -6.37 -10.39 3.58
C GLY A 24 -6.59 -8.90 3.33
N THR A 25 -7.56 -8.31 4.02
CA THR A 25 -7.86 -6.86 3.97
C THR A 25 -6.64 -5.98 4.28
N HIS A 26 -5.75 -6.42 5.17
CA HIS A 26 -4.49 -5.72 5.48
C HIS A 26 -3.49 -5.77 4.32
N SER A 27 -3.36 -6.92 3.64
CA SER A 27 -2.49 -7.06 2.47
C SER A 27 -2.93 -6.13 1.35
N LEU A 28 -4.24 -6.09 1.06
CA LEU A 28 -4.83 -5.24 0.04
C LEU A 28 -4.64 -3.75 0.36
N ARG A 29 -4.79 -3.35 1.63
CA ARG A 29 -4.51 -1.98 2.08
C ARG A 29 -3.06 -1.59 1.79
N ARG A 30 -2.10 -2.48 2.09
CA ARG A 30 -0.68 -2.25 1.80
C ARG A 30 -0.41 -2.14 0.30
N THR A 31 -0.95 -3.07 -0.50
CA THR A 31 -0.77 -3.10 -1.96
C THR A 31 -1.31 -1.83 -2.61
N LYS A 32 -2.54 -1.41 -2.27
CA LYS A 32 -3.13 -0.18 -2.83
C LYS A 32 -2.28 1.04 -2.51
N ALA A 33 -1.82 1.18 -1.27
CA ALA A 33 -0.98 2.30 -0.87
C ALA A 33 0.38 2.30 -1.59
N SER A 34 1.01 1.13 -1.76
CA SER A 34 2.26 0.98 -2.52
C SER A 34 2.09 1.36 -4.00
N MET A 35 1.00 0.94 -4.64
CA MET A 35 0.72 1.31 -6.03
C MET A 35 0.54 2.81 -6.23
N ILE A 36 -0.18 3.48 -5.32
CA ILE A 36 -0.36 4.94 -5.39
C ILE A 36 0.98 5.64 -5.15
N TYR A 37 1.79 5.17 -4.19
CA TYR A 37 3.12 5.72 -3.96
C TYR A 37 4.00 5.61 -5.21
N LYS A 38 4.11 4.42 -5.82
CA LYS A 38 4.89 4.21 -7.05
C LYS A 38 4.45 5.10 -8.21
N ALA A 39 3.15 5.40 -8.30
CA ALA A 39 2.60 6.24 -9.37
C ALA A 39 2.82 7.74 -9.14
N THR A 40 2.94 8.19 -7.88
CA THR A 40 2.86 9.61 -7.54
C THR A 40 4.08 10.17 -6.81
N GLY A 41 4.90 9.31 -6.20
CA GLY A 41 5.96 9.71 -5.25
C GLY A 41 5.45 10.40 -3.97
N ASN A 42 4.14 10.61 -3.80
CA ASN A 42 3.62 11.48 -2.74
C ASN A 42 3.41 10.74 -1.42
N LEU A 43 4.49 10.62 -0.65
CA LEU A 43 4.48 9.91 0.64
C LEU A 43 3.51 10.54 1.66
N ARG A 44 3.33 11.87 1.63
CA ARG A 44 2.43 12.59 2.53
C ARG A 44 0.96 12.28 2.24
N ALA A 45 0.57 12.20 0.97
CA ALA A 45 -0.78 11.80 0.58
C ALA A 45 -1.09 10.37 1.06
N ILE A 46 -0.13 9.44 0.93
CA ILE A 46 -0.31 8.08 1.44
C ILE A 46 -0.42 8.04 2.97
N GLN A 47 0.37 8.83 3.68
CA GLN A 47 0.27 8.93 5.13
C GLN A 47 -1.15 9.32 5.58
N ILE A 48 -1.75 10.32 4.92
CA ILE A 48 -3.13 10.76 5.17
C ILE A 48 -4.11 9.63 4.85
N LEU A 49 -3.98 8.99 3.68
CA LEU A 49 -4.83 7.87 3.26
C LEU A 49 -4.79 6.69 4.23
N LEU A 50 -3.63 6.40 4.82
CA LEU A 50 -3.44 5.35 5.81
C LEU A 50 -3.77 5.79 7.24
N GLY A 51 -4.03 7.08 7.49
CA GLY A 51 -4.26 7.58 8.85
C GLY A 51 -3.08 7.38 9.79
N HIS A 52 -1.84 7.38 9.27
CA HIS A 52 -0.64 7.23 10.10
C HIS A 52 -0.28 8.57 10.74
N THR A 53 -0.17 8.57 12.07
CA THR A 53 0.17 9.77 12.84
C THR A 53 1.59 10.28 12.54
N LYS A 54 2.52 9.35 12.31
CA LYS A 54 3.95 9.59 12.05
C LYS A 54 4.31 9.19 10.62
N ILE A 55 5.06 10.01 9.91
CA ILE A 55 5.43 9.73 8.52
C ILE A 55 6.39 8.54 8.43
N GLU A 56 7.19 8.33 9.47
CA GLU A 56 8.11 7.20 9.65
C GLU A 56 7.36 5.86 9.66
N ASN A 57 6.10 5.82 10.12
CA ASN A 57 5.28 4.62 10.03
C ASN A 57 4.93 4.30 8.59
N THR A 58 4.65 5.32 7.77
CA THR A 58 4.38 5.14 6.34
C THR A 58 5.62 4.70 5.58
N VAL A 59 6.80 5.29 5.88
CA VAL A 59 8.09 4.86 5.33
C VAL A 59 8.33 3.37 5.60
N ARG A 60 8.25 2.95 6.87
CA ARG A 60 8.45 1.53 7.24
C ARG A 60 7.38 0.61 6.65
N TYR A 61 6.12 1.05 6.62
CA TYR A 61 5.01 0.25 6.12
C TYR A 61 5.10 -0.03 4.61
N LEU A 62 5.56 0.96 3.84
CA LEU A 62 5.75 0.84 2.40
C LEU A 62 7.13 0.29 2.02
N GLY A 63 8.11 0.34 2.92
CA GLY A 63 9.49 -0.05 2.63
C GLY A 63 10.19 0.95 1.73
N VAL A 64 9.91 2.25 1.91
CA VAL A 64 10.54 3.32 1.13
C VAL A 64 11.99 3.47 1.54
N ASP A 65 12.90 3.54 0.57
CA ASP A 65 14.33 3.70 0.78
C ASP A 65 14.94 4.88 0.00
N ILE A 66 16.27 4.97 0.01
CA ILE A 66 17.00 6.02 -0.70
C ILE A 66 16.94 5.87 -2.22
N GLU A 67 16.80 4.65 -2.73
CA GLU A 67 16.69 4.36 -4.16
C GLU A 67 15.39 4.94 -4.71
N ASP A 68 14.27 4.81 -3.97
CA ASP A 68 13.01 5.46 -4.33
C ASP A 68 13.17 6.99 -4.49
N ALA A 69 13.98 7.62 -3.62
CA ALA A 69 14.23 9.06 -3.69
C ALA A 69 15.08 9.43 -4.92
N LEU A 70 16.08 8.62 -5.27
CA LEU A 70 16.91 8.80 -6.46
C LEU A 70 16.08 8.68 -7.74
N ILE A 71 15.23 7.64 -7.83
CA ILE A 71 14.33 7.43 -8.97
C ILE A 71 13.39 8.62 -9.17
N LEU A 72 12.86 9.18 -8.07
CA LEU A 72 12.01 10.38 -8.14
C LEU A 72 12.79 11.61 -8.61
N ALA A 73 14.04 11.78 -8.16
CA ALA A 73 14.89 12.89 -8.59
C ALA A 73 15.25 12.80 -10.09
N GLU A 74 15.65 11.63 -10.58
CA GLU A 74 15.94 11.38 -12.01
C GLU A 74 14.74 11.69 -12.91
N ARG A 75 13.52 11.37 -12.47
CA ARG A 75 12.30 11.66 -13.22
C ARG A 75 11.91 13.14 -13.22
N THR A 76 12.55 13.96 -12.39
CA THR A 76 12.24 15.38 -12.21
C THR A 76 13.30 16.28 -12.85
N GLU A 77 14.03 15.80 -13.87
CA GLU A 77 14.92 16.66 -14.66
C GLU A 77 14.13 17.83 -15.28
N ILE A 78 14.44 19.04 -14.81
CA ILE A 78 14.00 20.33 -15.38
C ILE A 78 15.09 20.82 -16.33
#